data_AF-A0A968YSG7-F1
#
_entry.id   AF-A0A968YSG7-F1
#
_cell.length_a   1.000
_cell.length_b   1.000
_cell.length_c   1.000
_cell.angle_alpha   90.00
_cell.angle_beta   90.00
_cell.angle_gamma   90.00
#
_symmetry.space_group_name_H-M   'P 1'
#
loop_
_entity.id
_entity.type
_entity.pdbx_description
1 polymer ?
#
loop_
_entity_poly.entity_id
_entity_poly.type
_entity_poly.pdbx_seq_one_letter_code
_entity_poly.pdbx_strand_id
1 'polypeptide(L)'
;MQKRAAELIVLTEPNRSDFNALWEEACDILFFAGHSETKGDGQTGIININRNDSLSLSEIKRTLRAAINKGLKLAIFNSCDGLGLARQLADLNLPYIIVWREEVPDKLAQKFLKYFLNSFAEGQSLFTAVSEARDKLKELADDKDIAKQLPGVNWLPIICQNTTEPPPSWEDLGGLSGELPECPYHGLSAFGEKDADFFFGREKFIADLVEAVNSKPLVPVVGASGSGKSSVVFAGLIKRLRTAGNVEIVSFRPGKNPFDALAVALSKYCQSLVQRQPKTSGEANSRLAELEFEVNLRHDETVLCHFLENIINSSGYQRLVLVADQFEELYTLAAQEERQSFLNVLLLAVKSIPALTLVLTLRADFWELCLMINQWGRLCNNTLHCY
;
A
#
# COMPACT_ATOMS: atom_id res chain seq x y z
N MET A 1 -28.52 8.15 28.23
CA MET A 1 -27.97 9.18 27.31
C MET A 1 -26.83 9.90 28.02
N GLN A 2 -25.63 9.30 28.06
CA GLN A 2 -24.44 9.98 28.57
C GLN A 2 -23.81 10.79 27.42
N LYS A 3 -23.51 12.06 27.69
CA LYS A 3 -23.02 13.04 26.72
C LYS A 3 -21.63 12.64 26.19
N ARG A 4 -21.52 12.58 24.87
CA ARG A 4 -20.31 12.45 24.04
C ARG A 4 -19.47 13.73 24.09
N ALA A 5 -18.88 14.06 25.24
CA ALA A 5 -18.27 15.37 25.46
C ALA A 5 -16.83 15.42 24.91
N ALA A 6 -16.66 15.85 23.66
CA ALA A 6 -15.40 16.42 23.19
C ALA A 6 -15.30 17.87 23.69
N GLU A 7 -14.14 18.25 24.22
CA GLU A 7 -13.85 19.63 24.60
C GLU A 7 -13.35 20.40 23.36
N LEU A 8 -14.00 21.51 23.03
CA LEU A 8 -13.66 22.32 21.87
C LEU A 8 -13.00 23.62 22.32
N ILE A 9 -11.71 23.75 22.05
CA ILE A 9 -10.94 24.98 22.25
C ILE A 9 -10.90 25.71 20.91
N VAL A 10 -11.55 26.87 20.83
CA VAL A 10 -11.60 27.70 19.61
C VAL A 10 -10.73 28.94 19.80
N LEU A 11 -9.72 29.08 18.94
CA LEU A 11 -8.93 30.29 18.82
C LEU A 11 -9.34 31.03 17.54
N THR A 12 -9.88 32.25 17.68
CA THR A 12 -10.28 33.09 16.54
C THR A 12 -9.28 34.23 16.39
N GLU A 13 -8.60 34.32 15.25
CA GLU A 13 -7.51 35.28 14.99
C GLU A 13 -6.48 35.36 16.16
N PRO A 14 -5.94 34.23 16.66
CA PRO A 14 -5.06 34.24 17.83
C PRO A 14 -3.76 35.01 17.58
N ASN A 15 -3.25 35.64 18.64
CA ASN A 15 -1.89 36.16 18.62
C ASN A 15 -0.87 35.02 18.87
N ARG A 16 0.43 35.31 18.73
CA ARG A 16 1.49 34.33 18.93
C ARG A 16 1.50 33.70 20.34
N SER A 17 1.13 34.45 21.39
CA SER A 17 1.07 33.90 22.76
C SER A 17 -0.10 32.93 22.93
N ASP A 18 -1.28 33.24 22.40
CA ASP A 18 -2.46 32.36 22.46
C ASP A 18 -2.18 31.04 21.74
N PHE A 19 -1.53 31.12 20.57
CA PHE A 19 -1.13 29.94 19.82
C PHE A 19 -0.11 29.09 20.57
N ASN A 20 0.84 29.71 21.28
CA ASN A 20 1.81 28.96 22.08
C ASN A 20 1.17 28.31 23.31
N ALA A 21 0.18 28.98 23.92
CA ALA A 21 -0.57 28.49 25.07
C ALA A 21 -1.42 27.26 24.73
N LEU A 22 -1.89 27.12 23.49
CA LEU A 22 -2.63 25.93 23.01
C LEU A 22 -1.86 24.62 23.26
N TRP A 23 -0.52 24.67 23.26
CA TRP A 23 0.33 23.49 23.45
C TRP A 23 0.65 23.20 24.92
N GLU A 24 0.12 23.98 25.85
CA GLU A 24 0.25 23.71 27.29
C GLU A 24 -0.67 22.55 27.71
N GLU A 25 -1.80 22.38 27.04
CA GLU A 25 -2.77 21.30 27.27
C GLU A 25 -2.62 20.13 26.28
N ALA A 26 -3.19 18.98 26.62
CA ALA A 26 -3.22 17.81 25.73
C ALA A 26 -4.30 18.00 24.66
N CYS A 27 -3.97 17.69 23.40
CA CYS A 27 -4.85 17.89 22.27
C CYS A 27 -4.78 16.67 21.36
N ASP A 28 -5.93 16.03 21.11
CA ASP A 28 -6.05 14.83 20.29
C ASP A 28 -6.18 15.14 18.79
N ILE A 29 -6.93 16.21 18.47
CA ILE A 29 -7.21 16.66 17.10
C ILE A 29 -6.91 18.16 16.98
N LEU A 30 -6.00 18.50 16.06
CA LEU A 30 -5.78 19.88 15.64
C LEU A 30 -6.57 20.17 14.37
N PHE A 31 -7.38 21.22 14.37
CA PHE A 31 -7.99 21.77 13.16
C PHE A 31 -7.48 23.18 12.91
N PHE A 32 -6.90 23.39 11.72
CA PHE A 32 -6.48 24.70 11.25
C PHE A 32 -7.28 25.09 10.02
N ALA A 33 -7.87 26.29 10.02
CA ALA A 33 -8.49 26.91 8.86
C ALA A 33 -7.95 28.31 8.68
N GLY A 34 -7.28 28.56 7.54
CA GLY A 34 -6.68 29.85 7.27
C GLY A 34 -5.73 29.80 6.06
N HIS A 35 -5.10 30.93 5.79
CA HIS A 35 -4.22 31.07 4.63
C HIS A 35 -2.82 30.51 4.94
N SER A 36 -2.32 29.68 4.03
CA SER A 36 -0.94 29.21 4.00
C SER A 36 -0.30 29.58 2.68
N GLU A 37 0.98 29.95 2.71
CA GLU A 37 1.76 30.28 1.52
C GLU A 37 3.12 29.58 1.59
N THR A 38 3.52 28.89 0.52
CA THR A 38 4.91 28.46 0.33
C THR A 38 5.61 29.46 -0.59
N LYS A 39 6.71 30.03 -0.12
CA LYS A 39 7.53 30.93 -0.93
C LYS A 39 8.19 30.17 -2.09
N GLY A 40 8.57 30.88 -3.15
CA GLY A 40 9.07 30.32 -4.41
C GLY A 40 10.34 29.44 -4.34
N ASP A 41 10.91 29.23 -3.15
CA ASP A 41 11.97 28.25 -2.90
C ASP A 41 11.45 26.82 -2.68
N GLY A 42 10.12 26.65 -2.52
CA GLY A 42 9.48 25.35 -2.27
C GLY A 42 9.77 24.77 -0.87
N GLN A 43 10.50 25.50 -0.03
CA GLN A 43 11.01 25.03 1.27
C GLN A 43 10.49 25.88 2.44
N THR A 44 10.05 27.11 2.18
CA THR A 44 9.60 28.04 3.22
C THR A 44 8.08 28.19 3.19
N GLY A 45 7.39 27.38 4.02
CA GLY A 45 5.96 27.53 4.30
C GLY A 45 5.69 28.54 5.43
N ILE A 46 4.64 29.35 5.28
CA ILE A 46 4.12 30.28 6.28
C ILE A 46 2.63 29.99 6.50
N ILE A 47 2.19 29.96 7.75
CA ILE A 47 0.78 29.91 8.14
C ILE A 47 0.39 31.24 8.80
N ASN A 48 -0.64 31.90 8.26
CA ASN A 48 -1.18 33.12 8.86
C ASN A 48 -2.16 32.75 9.98
N ILE A 49 -1.88 33.19 11.20
CA ILE A 49 -2.74 32.93 12.37
C ILE A 49 -3.72 34.09 12.63
N ASN A 50 -3.35 35.31 12.21
CA ASN A 50 -4.22 36.46 12.15
C ASN A 50 -3.75 37.40 11.02
N ARG A 51 -4.34 38.59 10.91
CA ARG A 51 -4.00 39.56 9.84
C ARG A 51 -2.58 40.13 9.93
N ASN A 52 -1.98 40.11 11.11
CA ASN A 52 -0.71 40.75 11.44
C ASN A 52 0.40 39.74 11.78
N ASP A 53 0.03 38.56 12.25
CA ASP A 53 0.95 37.51 12.67
C ASP A 53 0.91 36.31 11.73
N SER A 54 2.10 35.84 11.42
CA SER A 54 2.32 34.60 10.69
C SER A 54 3.36 33.75 11.41
N LEU A 55 3.26 32.44 11.23
CA LEU A 55 4.18 31.45 11.77
C LEU A 55 4.99 30.84 10.64
N SER A 56 6.29 30.81 10.82
CA SER A 56 7.19 30.08 9.93
C SER A 56 7.09 28.57 10.13
N LEU A 57 7.48 27.80 9.12
CA LEU A 57 7.55 26.35 9.20
C LEU A 57 8.31 25.83 10.43
N SER A 58 9.44 26.45 10.80
CA SER A 58 10.23 26.03 11.96
C SER A 58 9.48 26.22 13.28
N GLU A 59 8.69 27.29 13.40
CA GLU A 59 7.82 27.54 14.53
C GLU A 59 6.66 26.52 14.59
N ILE A 60 6.05 26.20 13.44
CA ILE A 60 4.99 25.19 13.32
C ILE A 60 5.53 23.80 13.68
N LYS A 61 6.70 23.41 13.18
CA LYS A 61 7.33 22.13 13.53
C LYS A 61 7.60 22.01 15.01
N ARG A 62 8.14 23.07 15.63
CA ARG A 62 8.44 23.09 17.06
C ARG A 62 7.18 22.91 17.89
N THR A 63 6.11 23.61 17.53
CA THR A 63 4.83 23.58 18.25
C THR A 63 4.11 22.24 18.08
N LEU A 64 4.02 21.72 16.86
CA LEU A 64 3.46 20.39 16.60
C LEU A 64 4.25 19.27 17.29
N ARG A 65 5.58 19.35 17.39
CA ARG A 65 6.37 18.37 18.18
C ARG A 65 5.95 18.35 19.65
N ALA A 66 5.72 19.52 20.25
CA ALA A 66 5.24 19.60 21.62
C ALA A 66 3.84 18.97 21.77
N ALA A 67 2.96 19.18 20.79
CA ALA A 67 1.63 18.60 20.73
C ALA A 67 1.64 17.07 20.58
N ILE A 68 2.47 16.56 19.67
CA ILE A 68 2.63 15.11 19.41
C ILE A 68 3.12 14.42 20.68
N ASN A 69 4.11 15.00 21.35
CA ASN A 69 4.61 14.47 22.63
C ASN A 69 3.54 14.46 23.75
N LYS A 70 2.44 15.21 23.58
CA LYS A 70 1.30 15.28 24.50
C LYS A 70 0.07 14.53 24.01
N GLY A 71 0.15 13.80 22.90
CA GLY A 71 -0.92 12.92 22.42
C GLY A 71 -1.63 13.37 21.14
N LEU A 72 -1.15 14.37 20.41
CA LEU A 72 -1.75 14.76 19.12
C LEU A 72 -1.65 13.62 18.11
N LYS A 73 -2.82 13.11 17.66
CA LYS A 73 -2.91 11.97 16.72
C LYS A 73 -3.34 12.39 15.32
N LEU A 74 -4.10 13.48 15.20
CA LEU A 74 -4.67 13.93 13.94
C LEU A 74 -4.54 15.45 13.78
N ALA A 75 -4.02 15.91 12.65
CA ALA A 75 -4.12 17.31 12.26
C ALA A 75 -4.88 17.47 10.93
N ILE A 76 -5.72 18.48 10.84
CA ILE A 76 -6.51 18.81 9.66
C ILE A 76 -6.14 20.23 9.24
N PHE A 77 -5.49 20.37 8.09
CA PHE A 77 -5.13 21.67 7.53
C PHE A 77 -6.04 22.02 6.37
N ASN A 78 -6.95 22.94 6.63
CA ASN A 78 -7.81 23.54 5.65
C ASN A 78 -7.18 24.84 5.10
N SER A 79 -6.20 24.70 4.21
CA SER A 79 -5.45 25.83 3.66
C SER A 79 -5.09 25.63 2.17
N CYS A 80 -4.79 26.74 1.47
CA CYS A 80 -4.58 26.79 0.02
C CYS A 80 -3.32 26.06 -0.47
N ASP A 81 -2.37 25.72 0.41
CA ASP A 81 -1.16 24.96 0.09
C ASP A 81 -0.98 23.74 1.01
N GLY A 82 -1.99 22.87 1.02
CA GLY A 82 -2.00 21.68 1.86
C GLY A 82 -0.90 20.67 1.53
N LEU A 83 -0.54 20.49 0.26
CA LEU A 83 0.50 19.52 -0.17
C LEU A 83 1.92 19.98 0.15
N GLY A 84 2.23 21.27 -0.05
CA GLY A 84 3.51 21.84 0.34
C GLY A 84 3.74 21.69 1.85
N LEU A 85 2.70 22.02 2.63
CA LEU A 85 2.72 21.86 4.07
C LEU A 85 2.88 20.39 4.49
N ALA A 86 2.10 19.46 3.94
CA ALA A 86 2.20 18.04 4.28
C ALA A 86 3.59 17.44 4.01
N ARG A 87 4.21 17.79 2.86
CA ARG A 87 5.59 17.35 2.54
C ARG A 87 6.59 17.91 3.53
N GLN A 88 6.43 19.17 3.91
CA GLN A 88 7.33 19.85 4.84
C GLN A 88 7.14 19.35 6.28
N LEU A 89 5.97 18.85 6.65
CA LEU A 89 5.68 18.25 7.96
C LEU A 89 5.94 16.72 8.00
N ALA A 90 6.34 16.10 6.88
CA ALA A 90 6.60 14.66 6.80
C ALA A 90 7.79 14.18 7.65
N ASP A 91 8.65 15.08 8.14
CA ASP A 91 9.69 14.77 9.13
C ASP A 91 9.19 14.83 10.57
N LEU A 92 7.93 15.22 10.80
CA LEU A 92 7.27 15.13 12.08
C LEU A 92 6.56 13.78 12.16
N ASN A 93 6.82 12.97 13.17
CA ASN A 93 6.13 11.70 13.42
C ASN A 93 4.65 11.88 13.85
N LEU A 94 3.94 12.84 13.28
CA LEU A 94 2.50 13.02 13.44
C LEU A 94 1.78 11.92 12.64
N PRO A 95 0.97 11.05 13.28
CA PRO A 95 0.41 9.87 12.63
C PRO A 95 -0.41 10.17 11.37
N TYR A 96 -1.32 11.13 11.47
CA TYR A 96 -2.27 11.45 10.41
C TYR A 96 -2.41 12.95 10.18
N ILE A 97 -2.36 13.33 8.91
CA ILE A 97 -2.61 14.69 8.46
C ILE A 97 -3.66 14.66 7.36
N ILE A 98 -4.72 15.46 7.47
CA ILE A 98 -5.68 15.69 6.40
C ILE A 98 -5.39 17.03 5.76
N VAL A 99 -5.15 17.04 4.45
CA VAL A 99 -4.85 18.26 3.68
C VAL A 99 -5.63 18.29 2.37
N TRP A 100 -5.84 19.49 1.84
CA TRP A 100 -6.36 19.69 0.49
C TRP A 100 -5.27 19.53 -0.55
N ARG A 101 -5.60 18.93 -1.69
CA ARG A 101 -4.68 18.78 -2.83
C ARG A 101 -4.47 20.07 -3.62
N GLU A 102 -5.52 20.88 -3.70
CA GLU A 102 -5.56 22.14 -4.44
C GLU A 102 -6.36 23.15 -3.61
N GLU A 103 -6.28 24.42 -3.98
CA GLU A 103 -7.03 25.49 -3.32
C GLU A 103 -8.54 25.25 -3.46
N VAL A 104 -9.28 25.27 -2.35
CA VAL A 104 -10.71 24.99 -2.35
C VAL A 104 -11.49 26.18 -1.77
N PRO A 105 -12.70 26.47 -2.29
CA PRO A 105 -13.60 27.44 -1.67
C PRO A 105 -13.93 27.11 -0.20
N ASP A 106 -13.92 28.11 0.68
CA ASP A 106 -14.20 27.98 2.12
C ASP A 106 -15.47 27.19 2.43
N LYS A 107 -16.54 27.43 1.66
CA LYS A 107 -17.83 26.76 1.85
C LYS A 107 -17.71 25.25 1.70
N LEU A 108 -16.90 24.77 0.76
CA LEU A 108 -16.71 23.35 0.54
C LEU A 108 -15.86 22.74 1.64
N ALA A 109 -14.86 23.46 2.11
CA ALA A 109 -14.05 22.97 3.19
C ALA A 109 -14.76 22.92 4.55
N GLN A 110 -15.64 23.89 4.83
CA GLN A 110 -16.53 23.84 5.98
C GLN A 110 -17.49 22.64 5.89
N LYS A 111 -18.04 22.38 4.69
CA LYS A 111 -18.90 21.21 4.45
C LYS A 111 -18.15 19.89 4.63
N PHE A 112 -16.91 19.80 4.14
CA PHE A 112 -16.04 18.65 4.36
C PHE A 112 -15.93 18.34 5.84
N LEU A 113 -15.50 19.33 6.64
CA LEU A 113 -15.30 19.16 8.07
C LEU A 113 -16.59 18.68 8.75
N LYS A 114 -17.74 19.26 8.39
CA LYS A 114 -19.03 18.87 8.93
C LYS A 114 -19.38 17.42 8.60
N TYR A 115 -19.22 16.99 7.35
CA TYR A 115 -19.52 15.61 6.96
C TYR A 115 -18.56 14.61 7.59
N PHE A 116 -17.28 14.96 7.64
CA PHE A 116 -16.24 14.16 8.26
C PHE A 116 -16.51 13.98 9.76
N LEU A 117 -16.63 15.06 10.52
CA LEU A 117 -16.82 14.99 11.98
C LEU A 117 -18.13 14.29 12.35
N ASN A 118 -19.21 14.47 11.58
CA ASN A 118 -20.46 13.76 11.83
C ASN A 118 -20.29 12.25 11.68
N SER A 119 -19.67 11.80 10.58
CA SER A 119 -19.42 10.37 10.34
C SER A 119 -18.44 9.79 11.37
N PHE A 120 -17.36 10.52 11.64
CA PHE A 120 -16.31 10.10 12.57
C PHE A 120 -16.83 9.99 14.01
N ALA A 121 -17.60 10.99 14.48
CA ALA A 121 -18.21 10.98 15.82
C ALA A 121 -19.36 9.97 15.99
N GLU A 122 -19.86 9.41 14.89
CA GLU A 122 -20.82 8.30 14.89
C GLU A 122 -20.14 6.92 14.98
N GLY A 123 -18.80 6.89 15.03
CA GLY A 123 -18.01 5.67 15.21
C GLY A 123 -17.42 5.10 13.92
N GLN A 124 -17.56 5.81 12.79
CA GLN A 124 -16.88 5.40 11.55
C GLN A 124 -15.36 5.57 11.68
N SER A 125 -14.60 4.72 10.98
CA SER A 125 -13.14 4.84 10.93
C SER A 125 -12.71 6.17 10.31
N LEU A 126 -11.50 6.65 10.61
CA LEU A 126 -10.93 7.86 10.00
C LEU A 126 -11.04 7.83 8.47
N PHE A 127 -10.70 6.69 7.86
CA PHE A 127 -10.72 6.51 6.40
C PHE A 127 -12.15 6.51 5.84
N THR A 128 -13.07 5.80 6.49
CA THR A 128 -14.48 5.76 6.09
C THR A 128 -15.11 7.14 6.17
N ALA A 129 -14.90 7.85 7.28
CA ALA A 129 -15.44 9.18 7.48
C ALA A 129 -14.93 10.18 6.44
N VAL A 130 -13.64 10.11 6.07
CA VAL A 130 -13.08 10.93 4.98
C VAL A 130 -13.66 10.53 3.63
N SER A 131 -13.82 9.23 3.34
CA SER A 131 -14.41 8.75 2.09
C SER A 131 -15.86 9.23 1.92
N GLU A 132 -16.70 9.04 2.93
CA GLU A 132 -18.08 9.48 2.93
C GLU A 132 -18.20 11.00 2.79
N ALA A 133 -17.32 11.75 3.47
CA ALA A 133 -17.27 13.20 3.32
C ALA A 133 -16.89 13.61 1.89
N ARG A 134 -15.94 12.91 1.26
CA ARG A 134 -15.55 13.15 -0.14
C ARG A 134 -16.67 12.83 -1.11
N ASP A 135 -17.43 11.76 -0.90
CA ASP A 135 -18.54 11.40 -1.79
C ASP A 135 -19.68 12.42 -1.69
N LYS A 136 -20.04 12.84 -0.48
CA LYS A 136 -21.01 13.95 -0.26
C LYS A 136 -20.55 15.27 -0.88
N LEU A 137 -19.25 15.53 -0.95
CA LEU A 137 -18.72 16.71 -1.63
C LEU A 137 -18.79 16.61 -3.15
N LYS A 138 -18.59 15.42 -3.73
CA LYS A 138 -18.75 15.20 -5.17
C LYS A 138 -20.19 15.40 -5.61
N GLU A 139 -21.15 14.89 -4.84
CA GLU A 139 -22.59 15.13 -5.10
C GLU A 139 -22.93 16.62 -5.12
N LEU A 140 -22.27 17.43 -4.29
CA LEU A 140 -22.42 18.89 -4.31
C LEU A 140 -21.70 19.57 -5.47
N ALA A 141 -20.63 18.96 -6.00
CA ALA A 141 -19.88 19.48 -7.13
C ALA A 141 -20.61 19.28 -8.47
N ASP A 142 -21.59 18.37 -8.53
CA ASP A 142 -22.49 18.22 -9.68
C ASP A 142 -23.48 19.39 -9.83
N ASP A 143 -23.56 20.27 -8.82
CA ASP A 143 -24.24 21.55 -8.92
C ASP A 143 -23.47 22.50 -9.85
N LYS A 144 -24.12 22.95 -10.93
CA LYS A 144 -23.53 23.78 -11.99
C LYS A 144 -22.91 25.08 -11.49
N ASP A 145 -23.35 25.60 -10.34
CA ASP A 145 -22.81 26.83 -9.76
C ASP A 145 -21.52 26.59 -8.96
N ILE A 146 -21.39 25.41 -8.35
CA ILE A 146 -20.20 24.99 -7.60
C ILE A 146 -19.11 24.48 -8.54
N ALA A 147 -19.47 23.74 -9.60
CA ALA A 147 -18.56 23.22 -10.61
C ALA A 147 -17.68 24.31 -11.26
N LYS A 148 -18.18 25.54 -11.38
CA LYS A 148 -17.43 26.69 -11.93
C LYS A 148 -16.34 27.23 -11.00
N GLN A 149 -16.43 26.94 -9.70
CA GLN A 149 -15.53 27.47 -8.66
C GLN A 149 -14.48 26.44 -8.22
N LEU A 150 -14.54 25.22 -8.75
CA LEU A 150 -13.65 24.12 -8.39
C LEU A 150 -12.44 24.07 -9.34
N PRO A 151 -11.22 23.91 -8.81
CA PRO A 151 -10.07 23.65 -9.66
C PRO A 151 -10.08 22.16 -10.09
N GLY A 152 -10.30 21.94 -11.38
CA GLY A 152 -10.02 20.65 -12.06
C GLY A 152 -10.55 19.38 -11.38
N VAL A 153 -9.80 18.27 -11.54
CA VAL A 153 -10.27 16.89 -11.23
C VAL A 153 -9.80 16.40 -9.85
N ASN A 154 -8.88 17.11 -9.17
CA ASN A 154 -8.12 16.58 -8.03
C ASN A 154 -8.30 17.35 -6.70
N TRP A 155 -9.27 18.25 -6.58
CA TRP A 155 -9.47 19.14 -5.44
C TRP A 155 -9.91 18.48 -4.11
N LEU A 156 -10.11 17.17 -4.03
CA LEU A 156 -10.58 16.51 -2.80
C LEU A 156 -9.48 16.40 -1.73
N PRO A 157 -9.84 16.41 -0.44
CA PRO A 157 -8.87 16.24 0.64
C PRO A 157 -8.29 14.82 0.65
N ILE A 158 -7.05 14.72 1.11
CA ILE A 158 -6.31 13.47 1.27
C ILE A 158 -5.79 13.30 2.68
N ILE A 159 -5.56 12.04 3.04
CA ILE A 159 -4.86 11.66 4.25
C ILE A 159 -3.39 11.41 3.90
N CYS A 160 -2.49 12.10 4.57
CA CYS A 160 -1.07 11.81 4.60
C CYS A 160 -0.79 11.02 5.89
N GLN A 161 -0.44 9.75 5.73
CA GLN A 161 -0.04 8.88 6.82
C GLN A 161 1.47 8.95 6.98
N ASN A 162 1.94 9.20 8.20
CA ASN A 162 3.38 9.32 8.47
C ASN A 162 3.91 8.33 9.52
N THR A 163 3.06 7.42 9.99
CA THR A 163 3.44 6.34 10.90
C THR A 163 2.78 5.03 10.49
N THR A 164 3.29 3.92 11.02
CA THR A 164 2.65 2.60 10.93
C THR A 164 1.63 2.36 12.04
N GLU A 165 1.37 3.36 12.89
CA GLU A 165 0.35 3.29 13.92
C GLU A 165 -1.04 3.19 13.26
N PRO A 166 -2.02 2.55 13.90
CA PRO A 166 -3.38 2.49 13.37
C PRO A 166 -4.08 3.85 13.44
N PRO A 167 -5.05 4.12 12.55
CA PRO A 167 -5.81 5.38 12.58
C PRO A 167 -6.58 5.49 13.88
N PRO A 168 -6.58 6.66 14.54
CA PRO A 168 -7.42 6.83 15.71
C PRO A 168 -8.89 6.70 15.30
N SER A 169 -9.65 5.89 16.04
CA SER A 169 -11.10 5.98 16.04
C SER A 169 -11.55 7.10 16.99
N TRP A 170 -12.82 7.51 16.89
CA TRP A 170 -13.40 8.45 17.86
C TRP A 170 -13.35 7.91 19.31
N GLU A 171 -13.37 6.60 19.47
CA GLU A 171 -13.25 5.89 20.74
C GLU A 171 -11.80 5.92 21.28
N ASP A 172 -10.78 5.82 20.43
CA ASP A 172 -9.35 5.90 20.81
C ASP A 172 -8.88 7.29 21.29
N LEU A 173 -9.72 8.31 21.13
CA LEU A 173 -9.47 9.70 21.54
C LEU A 173 -10.17 10.06 22.87
N GLY A 174 -10.63 9.06 23.64
CA GLY A 174 -11.23 9.26 24.97
C GLY A 174 -12.56 8.52 25.23
N GLY A 175 -13.01 7.63 24.35
CA GLY A 175 -14.16 6.76 24.54
C GLY A 175 -13.76 5.28 24.67
N LEU A 176 -13.48 4.83 25.90
CA LEU A 176 -13.26 3.43 26.35
C LEU A 176 -12.23 2.57 25.60
N SER A 177 -11.30 2.02 26.39
CA SER A 177 -10.29 1.05 26.01
C SER A 177 -10.87 -0.29 25.53
N GLY A 178 -10.44 -0.73 24.35
CA GLY A 178 -10.52 -2.12 23.88
C GLY A 178 -9.57 -2.31 22.70
N GLU A 179 -8.94 -3.48 22.58
CA GLU A 179 -8.25 -3.84 21.33
C GLU A 179 -9.29 -3.89 20.21
N LEU A 180 -9.12 -3.01 19.22
CA LEU A 180 -9.91 -3.05 17.98
C LEU A 180 -9.55 -4.32 17.21
N PRO A 181 -10.52 -5.01 16.58
CA PRO A 181 -10.21 -6.03 15.59
C PRO A 181 -9.42 -5.40 14.43
N GLU A 182 -8.54 -6.18 13.79
CA GLU A 182 -7.71 -5.73 12.67
C GLU A 182 -8.56 -5.03 11.60
N CYS A 183 -8.18 -3.80 11.25
CA CYS A 183 -8.84 -3.02 10.20
C CYS A 183 -8.74 -3.78 8.86
N PRO A 184 -9.86 -4.13 8.20
CA PRO A 184 -9.85 -5.04 7.06
C PRO A 184 -9.45 -4.36 5.72
N TYR A 185 -9.18 -3.06 5.72
CA TYR A 185 -8.89 -2.28 4.50
C TYR A 185 -7.44 -1.80 4.48
N HIS A 186 -6.65 -2.35 3.54
CA HIS A 186 -5.19 -2.12 3.44
C HIS A 186 -4.77 -0.93 2.58
N GLY A 187 -5.69 -0.03 2.19
CA GLY A 187 -5.37 1.14 1.35
C GLY A 187 -4.87 0.76 -0.06
N LEU A 188 -3.68 1.23 -0.45
CA LEU A 188 -3.04 0.89 -1.74
C LEU A 188 -2.23 -0.41 -1.71
N SER A 189 -2.08 -1.00 -0.52
CA SER A 189 -1.43 -2.30 -0.36
C SER A 189 -2.34 -3.39 -0.93
N ALA A 190 -1.73 -4.39 -1.57
CA ALA A 190 -2.45 -5.55 -2.05
C ALA A 190 -3.00 -6.35 -0.86
N PHE A 191 -4.24 -6.85 -0.98
CA PHE A 191 -4.78 -7.81 -0.02
C PHE A 191 -3.95 -9.08 -0.04
N GLY A 192 -3.50 -9.54 1.12
CA GLY A 192 -2.73 -10.78 1.30
C GLY A 192 -3.63 -12.00 1.49
N GLU A 193 -3.01 -13.18 1.66
CA GLU A 193 -3.73 -14.44 1.92
C GLU A 193 -4.61 -14.39 3.17
N LYS A 194 -4.17 -13.67 4.21
CA LYS A 194 -4.89 -13.52 5.48
C LYS A 194 -6.16 -12.68 5.33
N ASP A 195 -6.20 -11.81 4.34
CA ASP A 195 -7.30 -10.88 4.11
C ASP A 195 -8.36 -11.44 3.15
N ALA A 196 -8.22 -12.71 2.77
CA ALA A 196 -9.09 -13.36 1.79
C ALA A 196 -10.59 -13.29 2.16
N ASP A 197 -10.90 -13.32 3.45
CA ASP A 197 -12.28 -13.25 3.95
C ASP A 197 -12.91 -11.85 3.72
N PHE A 198 -12.08 -10.83 3.48
CA PHE A 198 -12.49 -9.46 3.15
C PHE A 198 -12.38 -9.13 1.66
N PHE A 199 -11.97 -10.08 0.82
CA PHE A 199 -11.78 -9.87 -0.62
C PHE A 199 -12.95 -10.45 -1.44
N PHE A 200 -13.86 -9.58 -1.89
CA PHE A 200 -15.11 -9.94 -2.58
C PHE A 200 -15.28 -9.23 -3.94
N GLY A 201 -16.18 -9.76 -4.79
CA GLY A 201 -16.57 -9.18 -6.08
C GLY A 201 -15.72 -9.63 -7.28
N ARG A 202 -14.77 -10.55 -7.06
CA ARG A 202 -13.87 -11.12 -8.08
C ARG A 202 -13.96 -12.63 -8.18
N GLU A 203 -15.01 -13.24 -7.64
CA GLU A 203 -15.14 -14.70 -7.47
C GLU A 203 -15.05 -15.45 -8.81
N LYS A 204 -15.73 -14.96 -9.84
CA LYS A 204 -15.69 -15.57 -11.18
C LYS A 204 -14.29 -15.51 -11.78
N PHE A 205 -13.65 -14.34 -11.75
CA PHE A 205 -12.29 -14.18 -12.25
C PHE A 205 -11.30 -15.09 -11.52
N ILE A 206 -11.44 -15.22 -10.20
CA ILE A 206 -10.57 -16.11 -9.42
C ILE A 206 -10.84 -17.57 -9.76
N ALA A 207 -12.09 -17.98 -10.00
CA ALA A 207 -12.41 -19.33 -10.43
C ALA A 207 -11.73 -19.66 -11.78
N ASP A 208 -11.83 -18.76 -12.76
CA ASP A 208 -11.16 -18.89 -14.05
C ASP A 208 -9.62 -18.95 -13.89
N LEU A 209 -9.07 -18.15 -12.96
CA LEU A 209 -7.65 -18.14 -12.64
C LEU A 209 -7.18 -19.45 -11.99
N VAL A 210 -7.97 -20.02 -11.07
CA VAL A 210 -7.68 -21.32 -10.45
C VAL A 210 -7.71 -22.43 -11.50
N GLU A 211 -8.67 -22.42 -12.41
CA GLU A 211 -8.73 -23.38 -13.52
C GLU A 211 -7.52 -23.26 -14.45
N ALA A 212 -7.14 -22.03 -14.80
CA ALA A 212 -5.96 -21.77 -15.60
C ALA A 212 -4.68 -22.29 -14.93
N VAL A 213 -4.48 -22.00 -13.64
CA VAL A 213 -3.31 -22.47 -12.87
C VAL A 213 -3.28 -23.99 -12.78
N ASN A 214 -4.43 -24.63 -12.66
CA ASN A 214 -4.49 -26.08 -12.57
C ASN A 214 -4.19 -26.81 -13.89
N SER A 215 -4.35 -26.14 -15.03
CA SER A 215 -4.28 -26.76 -16.36
C SER A 215 -3.06 -26.34 -17.18
N LYS A 216 -2.40 -25.23 -16.83
CA LYS A 216 -1.37 -24.61 -17.66
C LYS A 216 -0.08 -24.39 -16.87
N PRO A 217 1.09 -24.51 -17.53
CA PRO A 217 2.38 -24.32 -16.89
C PRO A 217 2.74 -22.84 -16.70
N LEU A 218 2.07 -21.91 -17.41
CA LEU A 218 2.27 -20.47 -17.31
C LEU A 218 0.93 -19.73 -17.35
N VAL A 219 0.69 -18.84 -16.39
CA VAL A 219 -0.54 -18.04 -16.29
C VAL A 219 -0.22 -16.57 -16.02
N PRO A 220 -0.26 -15.71 -17.05
CA PRO A 220 -0.11 -14.27 -16.91
C PRO A 220 -1.43 -13.60 -16.48
N VAL A 221 -1.37 -12.79 -15.41
CA VAL A 221 -2.43 -11.91 -14.92
C VAL A 221 -2.07 -10.47 -15.29
N VAL A 222 -2.76 -9.92 -16.29
CA VAL A 222 -2.38 -8.66 -16.95
C VAL A 222 -3.42 -7.57 -16.69
N GLY A 223 -3.01 -6.35 -16.35
CA GLY A 223 -3.96 -5.26 -16.06
C GLY A 223 -3.31 -3.95 -15.67
N ALA A 224 -4.08 -2.86 -15.63
CA ALA A 224 -3.58 -1.52 -15.30
C ALA A 224 -2.94 -1.46 -13.89
N SER A 225 -2.10 -0.46 -13.63
CA SER A 225 -1.60 -0.23 -12.26
C SER A 225 -2.76 0.05 -11.31
N GLY A 226 -2.74 -0.53 -10.12
CA GLY A 226 -3.84 -0.39 -9.15
C GLY A 226 -5.12 -1.18 -9.45
N SER A 227 -5.20 -1.97 -10.53
CA SER A 227 -6.41 -2.76 -10.85
C SER A 227 -6.65 -3.97 -9.93
N GLY A 228 -5.79 -4.18 -8.93
CA GLY A 228 -5.93 -5.26 -7.93
C GLY A 228 -5.31 -6.61 -8.33
N LYS A 229 -4.44 -6.67 -9.34
CA LYS A 229 -3.76 -7.92 -9.79
C LYS A 229 -3.15 -8.72 -8.63
N SER A 230 -2.32 -8.05 -7.82
CA SER A 230 -1.65 -8.67 -6.68
C SER A 230 -2.69 -9.14 -5.65
N SER A 231 -3.72 -8.33 -5.34
CA SER A 231 -4.81 -8.74 -4.44
C SER A 231 -5.55 -9.98 -4.93
N VAL A 232 -5.85 -10.06 -6.24
CA VAL A 232 -6.50 -11.24 -6.84
C VAL A 232 -5.63 -12.48 -6.72
N VAL A 233 -4.32 -12.35 -6.88
CA VAL A 233 -3.39 -13.47 -6.73
C VAL A 233 -3.26 -13.88 -5.27
N PHE A 234 -2.94 -12.95 -4.36
CA PHE A 234 -2.63 -13.27 -2.97
C PHE A 234 -3.88 -13.57 -2.13
N ALA A 235 -4.90 -12.72 -2.16
CA ALA A 235 -6.14 -12.93 -1.40
C ALA A 235 -7.09 -13.92 -2.09
N GLY A 236 -7.11 -13.93 -3.42
CA GLY A 236 -8.04 -14.76 -4.20
C GLY A 236 -7.51 -16.15 -4.52
N LEU A 237 -6.47 -16.23 -5.34
CA LEU A 237 -5.93 -17.46 -5.92
C LEU A 237 -5.22 -18.32 -4.86
N ILE A 238 -4.24 -17.75 -4.16
CA ILE A 238 -3.39 -18.48 -3.20
C ILE A 238 -4.24 -19.13 -2.10
N LYS A 239 -5.20 -18.38 -1.53
CA LYS A 239 -6.13 -18.90 -0.54
C LYS A 239 -6.89 -20.14 -1.04
N ARG A 240 -7.46 -20.09 -2.24
CA ARG A 240 -8.24 -21.20 -2.81
C ARG A 240 -7.36 -22.41 -3.11
N LEU A 241 -6.16 -22.19 -3.65
CA LEU A 241 -5.20 -23.25 -3.91
C LEU A 241 -4.75 -23.97 -2.63
N ARG A 242 -4.44 -23.21 -1.56
CA ARG A 242 -4.08 -23.80 -0.26
C ARG A 242 -5.23 -24.57 0.38
N THR A 243 -6.46 -24.05 0.23
CA THR A 243 -7.66 -24.72 0.77
C THR A 243 -7.96 -26.04 0.07
N ALA A 244 -7.69 -26.16 -1.23
CA ALA A 244 -7.85 -27.41 -1.97
C ALA A 244 -6.87 -28.51 -1.51
N GLY A 245 -5.76 -28.14 -0.87
CA GLY A 245 -4.66 -29.03 -0.55
C GLY A 245 -3.92 -29.51 -1.82
N ASN A 246 -2.72 -30.06 -1.66
CA ASN A 246 -1.88 -30.65 -2.73
C ASN A 246 -1.05 -29.69 -3.59
N VAL A 247 -0.94 -28.42 -3.22
CA VAL A 247 -0.12 -27.44 -3.93
C VAL A 247 0.70 -26.62 -2.96
N GLU A 248 1.98 -26.49 -3.27
CA GLU A 248 2.89 -25.60 -2.57
C GLU A 248 2.99 -24.28 -3.32
N ILE A 249 3.17 -23.17 -2.60
CA ILE A 249 3.16 -21.83 -3.20
C ILE A 249 4.35 -21.03 -2.70
N VAL A 250 5.19 -20.59 -3.64
CA VAL A 250 6.30 -19.67 -3.38
C VAL A 250 6.08 -18.41 -4.19
N SER A 251 6.26 -17.25 -3.57
CA SER A 251 6.10 -15.95 -4.24
C SER A 251 7.36 -15.09 -4.10
N PHE A 252 7.69 -14.35 -5.16
CA PHE A 252 8.78 -13.39 -5.15
C PHE A 252 8.43 -12.18 -6.03
N ARG A 253 9.17 -11.08 -5.84
CA ARG A 253 9.10 -9.87 -6.65
C ARG A 253 10.48 -9.62 -7.27
N PRO A 254 10.62 -9.61 -8.61
CA PRO A 254 11.93 -9.61 -9.24
C PRO A 254 12.84 -8.42 -8.89
N GLY A 255 12.31 -7.19 -8.83
CA GLY A 255 13.11 -6.00 -8.52
C GLY A 255 14.29 -5.78 -9.45
N LYS A 256 15.34 -5.14 -8.93
CA LYS A 256 16.59 -4.84 -9.66
C LYS A 256 17.45 -6.07 -9.91
N ASN A 257 17.50 -6.99 -8.94
CA ASN A 257 18.31 -8.20 -8.97
C ASN A 257 17.39 -9.44 -8.87
N PRO A 258 16.86 -9.94 -9.99
CA PRO A 258 15.83 -10.98 -9.98
C PRO A 258 16.29 -12.35 -9.48
N PHE A 259 17.56 -12.69 -9.69
CA PHE A 259 18.15 -13.93 -9.17
C PHE A 259 18.16 -13.93 -7.64
N ASP A 260 18.60 -12.82 -7.03
CA ASP A 260 18.68 -12.66 -5.58
C ASP A 260 17.29 -12.74 -4.96
N ALA A 261 16.30 -12.07 -5.58
CA ALA A 261 14.91 -12.09 -5.11
C ALA A 261 14.32 -13.50 -5.10
N LEU A 262 14.58 -14.28 -6.17
CA LEU A 262 14.14 -15.67 -6.27
C LEU A 262 14.89 -16.57 -5.28
N ALA A 263 16.21 -16.41 -5.16
CA ALA A 263 17.06 -17.17 -4.24
C ALA A 263 16.63 -16.99 -2.78
N VAL A 264 16.34 -15.76 -2.37
CA VAL A 264 15.85 -15.43 -1.02
C VAL A 264 14.47 -16.03 -0.79
N ALA A 265 13.56 -15.97 -1.75
CA ALA A 265 12.21 -16.53 -1.61
C ALA A 265 12.24 -18.05 -1.45
N LEU A 266 13.03 -18.74 -2.28
CA LEU A 266 13.21 -20.19 -2.25
C LEU A 266 13.96 -20.66 -0.99
N SER A 267 14.99 -19.95 -0.57
CA SER A 267 15.74 -20.27 0.66
C SER A 267 14.89 -20.12 1.91
N LYS A 268 14.12 -19.03 2.02
CA LYS A 268 13.15 -18.83 3.11
C LYS A 268 12.11 -19.96 3.16
N TYR A 269 11.64 -20.39 1.99
CA TYR A 269 10.72 -21.53 1.90
C TYR A 269 11.38 -22.82 2.43
N CYS A 270 12.59 -23.16 2.00
CA CYS A 270 13.30 -24.33 2.51
C CYS A 270 13.58 -24.27 4.02
N GLN A 271 13.96 -23.10 4.55
CA GLN A 271 14.13 -22.90 5.98
C GLN A 271 12.83 -23.17 6.76
N SER A 272 11.68 -22.78 6.20
CA SER A 272 10.38 -23.06 6.81
C SER A 272 10.01 -24.54 6.83
N LEU A 273 10.47 -25.33 5.84
CA LEU A 273 10.35 -26.78 5.84
C LEU A 273 11.22 -27.42 6.94
N VAL A 274 12.44 -26.92 7.12
CA VAL A 274 13.40 -27.42 8.12
C VAL A 274 12.95 -27.07 9.55
N GLN A 275 12.33 -25.91 9.79
CA GLN A 275 11.79 -25.54 11.11
C GLN A 275 10.62 -26.42 11.59
N ARG A 276 10.06 -27.29 10.73
CA ARG A 276 9.16 -28.38 11.13
C ARG A 276 9.90 -29.60 11.71
N GLN A 277 11.24 -29.56 11.76
CA GLN A 277 12.12 -30.48 12.47
C GLN A 277 12.96 -29.71 13.52
N PRO A 278 13.39 -30.34 14.63
CA PRO A 278 13.96 -29.62 15.76
C PRO A 278 15.33 -29.00 15.44
N LYS A 279 15.52 -27.79 16.00
CA LYS A 279 16.58 -26.81 15.72
C LYS A 279 18.01 -27.34 15.81
N THR A 280 18.84 -26.94 14.83
CA THR A 280 20.26 -26.63 15.06
C THR A 280 20.63 -25.27 14.46
N SER A 281 21.53 -24.59 15.16
CA SER A 281 22.10 -23.25 14.95
C SER A 281 22.57 -22.97 13.52
N GLY A 282 22.12 -21.88 12.88
CA GLY A 282 22.53 -21.60 11.50
C GLY A 282 22.14 -20.26 10.87
N GLU A 283 22.10 -19.15 11.62
CA GLU A 283 21.79 -17.84 10.99
C GLU A 283 22.92 -17.35 10.05
N ALA A 284 24.19 -17.69 10.33
CA ALA A 284 25.33 -17.30 9.47
C ALA A 284 25.50 -18.19 8.22
N ASN A 285 25.08 -19.46 8.27
CA ASN A 285 25.17 -20.39 7.13
C ASN A 285 24.08 -20.13 6.07
N SER A 286 22.97 -19.48 6.47
CA SER A 286 21.87 -19.16 5.56
C SER A 286 22.26 -18.20 4.44
N ARG A 287 22.96 -17.10 4.78
CA ARG A 287 23.40 -16.08 3.81
C ARG A 287 24.46 -16.60 2.84
N LEU A 288 25.35 -17.48 3.30
CA LEU A 288 26.36 -18.10 2.44
C LEU A 288 25.72 -19.07 1.45
N ALA A 289 24.75 -19.88 1.89
CA ALA A 289 23.99 -20.75 1.00
C ALA A 289 23.11 -19.96 0.01
N GLU A 290 22.52 -18.84 0.44
CA GLU A 290 21.77 -17.92 -0.43
C GLU A 290 22.67 -17.34 -1.54
N LEU A 291 23.86 -16.85 -1.18
CA LEU A 291 24.84 -16.30 -2.13
C LEU A 291 25.42 -17.38 -3.05
N GLU A 292 25.72 -18.58 -2.55
CA GLU A 292 26.17 -19.70 -3.38
C GLU A 292 25.09 -20.14 -4.37
N PHE A 293 23.83 -20.22 -3.93
CA PHE A 293 22.70 -20.53 -4.80
C PHE A 293 22.48 -19.46 -5.85
N GLU A 294 22.56 -18.17 -5.48
CA GLU A 294 22.46 -17.03 -6.40
C GLU A 294 23.55 -17.07 -7.48
N VAL A 295 24.81 -17.29 -7.09
CA VAL A 295 25.94 -17.40 -8.03
C VAL A 295 25.73 -18.57 -8.98
N ASN A 296 25.30 -19.73 -8.48
CA ASN A 296 25.07 -20.90 -9.31
C ASN A 296 23.92 -20.70 -10.30
N LEU A 297 22.81 -20.08 -9.87
CA LEU A 297 21.67 -19.74 -10.73
C LEU A 297 22.04 -18.82 -11.90
N ARG A 298 23.00 -17.91 -11.72
CA ARG A 298 23.45 -16.99 -12.77
C ARG A 298 24.32 -17.66 -13.84
N HIS A 299 24.94 -18.79 -13.53
CA HIS A 299 25.89 -19.46 -14.42
C HIS A 299 25.35 -20.78 -14.99
N ASP A 300 24.36 -21.40 -14.34
CA ASP A 300 23.78 -22.67 -14.74
C ASP A 300 22.24 -22.65 -14.64
N GLU A 301 21.59 -22.70 -15.81
CA GLU A 301 20.13 -22.65 -15.92
C GLU A 301 19.43 -23.89 -15.34
N THR A 302 20.16 -25.00 -15.19
CA THR A 302 19.62 -26.28 -14.67
C THR A 302 19.49 -26.30 -13.15
N VAL A 303 20.24 -25.44 -12.44
CA VAL A 303 20.24 -25.36 -10.98
C VAL A 303 18.85 -25.07 -10.43
N LEU A 304 18.11 -24.14 -11.07
CA LEU A 304 16.73 -23.87 -10.67
C LEU A 304 15.86 -25.12 -10.84
N CYS A 305 16.01 -25.83 -11.95
CA CYS A 305 15.19 -27.01 -12.24
C CYS A 305 15.38 -28.08 -11.17
N HIS A 306 16.64 -28.45 -10.89
CA HIS A 306 16.96 -29.44 -9.87
C HIS A 306 16.50 -29.03 -8.48
N PHE A 307 16.61 -27.73 -8.15
CA PHE A 307 16.14 -27.24 -6.85
C PHE A 307 14.62 -27.32 -6.70
N LEU A 308 13.86 -26.93 -7.71
CA LEU A 308 12.40 -27.00 -7.69
C LEU A 308 11.90 -28.45 -7.70
N GLU A 309 12.53 -29.34 -8.46
CA GLU A 309 12.24 -30.78 -8.44
C GLU A 309 12.48 -31.38 -7.05
N ASN A 310 13.60 -31.02 -6.40
CA ASN A 310 13.87 -31.44 -5.03
C ASN A 310 12.80 -30.95 -4.06
N ILE A 311 12.33 -29.71 -4.19
CA ILE A 311 11.21 -29.20 -3.37
C ILE A 311 9.95 -30.05 -3.57
N ILE A 312 9.58 -30.33 -4.82
CA ILE A 312 8.37 -31.10 -5.14
C ILE A 312 8.47 -32.50 -4.55
N ASN A 313 9.61 -33.17 -4.75
CA ASN A 313 9.85 -34.53 -4.24
C ASN A 313 9.90 -34.61 -2.71
N SER A 314 10.38 -33.55 -2.04
CA SER A 314 10.58 -33.54 -0.58
C SER A 314 9.36 -33.04 0.21
N SER A 315 8.51 -32.24 -0.41
CA SER A 315 7.44 -31.50 0.28
C SER A 315 6.14 -32.32 0.47
N GLY A 316 6.00 -33.43 -0.25
CA GLY A 316 4.79 -34.27 -0.21
C GLY A 316 3.60 -33.70 -0.99
N TYR A 317 3.75 -32.52 -1.61
CA TYR A 317 2.75 -31.93 -2.50
C TYR A 317 2.94 -32.41 -3.94
N GLN A 318 1.84 -32.46 -4.69
CA GLN A 318 1.87 -32.95 -6.07
C GLN A 318 2.34 -31.87 -7.06
N ARG A 319 2.26 -30.59 -6.68
CA ARG A 319 2.55 -29.45 -7.56
C ARG A 319 3.13 -28.26 -6.79
N LEU A 320 3.88 -27.44 -7.51
CA LEU A 320 4.44 -26.18 -7.03
C LEU A 320 3.93 -25.02 -7.90
N VAL A 321 3.41 -23.98 -7.26
CA VAL A 321 3.02 -22.73 -7.92
C VAL A 321 4.03 -21.65 -7.53
N LEU A 322 4.77 -21.16 -8.53
CA LEU A 322 5.69 -20.05 -8.38
C LEU A 322 4.97 -18.75 -8.81
N VAL A 323 4.88 -17.78 -7.93
CA VAL A 323 4.24 -16.48 -8.19
C VAL A 323 5.31 -15.41 -8.34
N ALA A 324 5.40 -14.80 -9.52
CA ALA A 324 6.23 -13.63 -9.78
C ALA A 324 5.35 -12.37 -9.82
N ASP A 325 5.30 -11.64 -8.71
CA ASP A 325 4.52 -10.39 -8.59
C ASP A 325 5.29 -9.21 -9.20
N GLN A 326 4.57 -8.27 -9.80
CA GLN A 326 5.10 -7.09 -10.50
C GLN A 326 6.22 -7.44 -11.49
N PHE A 327 5.94 -8.35 -12.41
CA PHE A 327 6.90 -8.85 -13.38
C PHE A 327 7.43 -7.76 -14.33
N GLU A 328 6.74 -6.61 -14.43
CA GLU A 328 7.21 -5.45 -15.18
C GLU A 328 8.52 -4.86 -14.62
N GLU A 329 8.88 -5.17 -13.38
CA GLU A 329 10.14 -4.74 -12.77
C GLU A 329 11.37 -5.30 -13.47
N LEU A 330 11.25 -6.48 -14.09
CA LEU A 330 12.32 -7.01 -14.93
C LEU A 330 12.64 -6.08 -16.11
N TYR A 331 11.64 -5.39 -16.64
CA TYR A 331 11.81 -4.50 -17.78
C TYR A 331 12.17 -3.07 -17.37
N THR A 332 11.83 -2.66 -16.15
CA THR A 332 12.04 -1.29 -15.67
C THR A 332 13.27 -1.12 -14.78
N LEU A 333 13.66 -2.14 -14.01
CA LEU A 333 14.71 -2.06 -13.00
C LEU A 333 15.92 -2.97 -13.28
N ALA A 334 15.71 -4.17 -13.82
CA ALA A 334 16.80 -5.11 -14.07
C ALA A 334 17.61 -4.77 -15.32
N ALA A 335 18.91 -5.08 -15.29
CA ALA A 335 19.80 -4.90 -16.44
C ALA A 335 19.39 -5.85 -17.59
N GLN A 336 19.61 -5.46 -18.85
CA GLN A 336 19.16 -6.22 -20.02
C GLN A 336 19.72 -7.65 -20.08
N GLU A 337 21.02 -7.82 -19.79
CA GLU A 337 21.68 -9.13 -19.78
C GLU A 337 21.12 -10.02 -18.67
N GLU A 338 21.02 -9.48 -17.46
CA GLU A 338 20.48 -10.19 -16.29
C GLU A 338 19.01 -10.58 -16.49
N ARG A 339 18.20 -9.69 -17.07
CA ARG A 339 16.82 -9.96 -17.47
C ARG A 339 16.74 -11.13 -18.44
N GLN A 340 17.56 -11.16 -19.48
CA GLN A 340 17.50 -12.21 -20.49
C GLN A 340 17.90 -13.56 -19.90
N SER A 341 18.96 -13.62 -19.11
CA SER A 341 19.38 -14.84 -18.42
C SER A 341 18.28 -15.33 -17.47
N PHE A 342 17.70 -14.44 -16.67
CA PHE A 342 16.64 -14.79 -15.72
C PHE A 342 15.39 -15.37 -16.42
N LEU A 343 15.00 -14.76 -17.55
CA LEU A 343 13.88 -15.25 -18.37
C LEU A 343 14.16 -16.63 -18.97
N ASN A 344 15.39 -16.92 -19.38
CA ASN A 344 15.75 -18.25 -19.89
C ASN A 344 15.64 -19.31 -18.79
N VAL A 345 16.15 -19.01 -17.59
CA VAL A 345 16.10 -19.91 -16.43
C VAL A 345 14.66 -20.24 -16.02
N LEU A 346 13.80 -19.23 -15.90
CA LEU A 346 12.38 -19.44 -15.59
C LEU A 346 11.66 -20.25 -16.69
N LEU A 347 11.94 -19.94 -17.95
CA LEU A 347 11.33 -20.63 -19.07
C LEU A 347 11.75 -22.10 -19.15
N LEU A 348 13.02 -22.39 -18.87
CA LEU A 348 13.53 -23.75 -18.79
C LEU A 348 12.82 -24.52 -17.68
N ALA A 349 12.70 -23.95 -16.48
CA ALA A 349 11.99 -24.57 -15.37
C ALA A 349 10.52 -24.90 -15.70
N VAL A 350 9.80 -23.94 -16.29
CA VAL A 350 8.39 -24.10 -16.69
C VAL A 350 8.20 -25.20 -17.76
N LYS A 351 9.17 -25.35 -18.66
CA LYS A 351 9.12 -26.39 -19.70
C LYS A 351 9.53 -27.77 -19.20
N SER A 352 10.50 -27.83 -18.30
CA SER A 352 11.12 -29.07 -17.84
C SER A 352 10.36 -29.73 -16.70
N ILE A 353 9.58 -28.97 -15.91
CA ILE A 353 8.89 -29.46 -14.71
C ILE A 353 7.38 -29.41 -14.92
N PRO A 354 6.71 -30.52 -15.28
CA PRO A 354 5.25 -30.54 -15.50
C PRO A 354 4.42 -30.20 -14.26
N ALA A 355 4.98 -30.42 -13.07
CA ALA A 355 4.36 -30.13 -11.79
C ALA A 355 4.54 -28.66 -11.34
N LEU A 356 5.26 -27.84 -12.12
CA LEU A 356 5.45 -26.42 -11.87
C LEU A 356 4.45 -25.59 -12.68
N THR A 357 3.75 -24.69 -12.01
CA THR A 357 3.00 -23.62 -12.66
C THR A 357 3.56 -22.26 -12.26
N LEU A 358 3.92 -21.45 -13.24
CA LEU A 358 4.36 -20.06 -13.04
C LEU A 358 3.18 -19.11 -13.22
N VAL A 359 2.91 -18.29 -12.21
CA VAL A 359 1.92 -17.21 -12.24
C VAL A 359 2.66 -15.88 -12.25
N LEU A 360 2.38 -15.04 -13.24
CA LEU A 360 2.97 -13.71 -13.34
C LEU A 360 1.89 -12.67 -13.13
N THR A 361 2.16 -11.59 -12.40
CA THR A 361 1.35 -10.37 -12.57
C THR A 361 2.11 -9.36 -13.41
N LEU A 362 1.46 -8.74 -14.39
CA LEU A 362 2.11 -7.78 -15.27
C LEU A 362 1.19 -6.60 -15.59
N ARG A 363 1.79 -5.43 -15.76
CA ARG A 363 1.08 -4.28 -16.36
C ARG A 363 0.77 -4.51 -17.84
N ALA A 364 -0.43 -4.09 -18.27
CA ALA A 364 -0.87 -4.20 -19.66
C ALA A 364 0.12 -3.58 -20.66
N ASP A 365 0.71 -2.44 -20.32
CA ASP A 365 1.69 -1.72 -21.15
C ASP A 365 2.99 -2.52 -21.42
N PHE A 366 3.30 -3.50 -20.56
CA PHE A 366 4.49 -4.35 -20.70
C PHE A 366 4.18 -5.70 -21.34
N TRP A 367 2.90 -5.99 -21.61
CA TRP A 367 2.48 -7.26 -22.17
C TRP A 367 3.03 -7.50 -23.57
N GLU A 368 3.05 -6.48 -24.41
CA GLU A 368 3.62 -6.57 -25.76
C GLU A 368 5.11 -6.93 -25.73
N LEU A 369 5.86 -6.44 -24.73
CA LEU A 369 7.28 -6.77 -24.56
C LEU A 369 7.50 -8.23 -24.13
N CYS A 370 6.59 -8.80 -23.33
CA CYS A 370 6.62 -10.23 -23.01
C CYS A 370 6.29 -11.11 -24.22
N LEU A 371 5.33 -10.69 -25.06
CA LEU A 371 4.95 -11.41 -26.27
C LEU A 371 6.04 -11.41 -27.34
N MET A 372 6.86 -10.35 -27.41
CA MET A 372 7.99 -10.26 -28.35
C MET A 372 9.11 -11.26 -28.05
N ILE A 373 9.15 -11.84 -26.85
CA ILE A 373 10.04 -12.96 -26.56
C ILE A 373 9.39 -14.23 -27.13
N ASN A 374 9.74 -14.57 -28.37
CA ASN A 374 9.14 -15.63 -29.19
C ASN A 374 8.88 -16.97 -28.47
N GLN A 375 9.66 -17.31 -27.44
CA GLN A 375 9.46 -18.54 -26.67
C GLN A 375 8.42 -18.44 -25.55
N TRP A 376 8.20 -17.25 -24.98
CA TRP A 376 7.17 -16.98 -23.97
C TRP A 376 5.79 -16.82 -24.62
N GLY A 377 5.72 -16.16 -25.78
CA GLY A 377 4.46 -15.93 -26.51
C GLY A 377 3.64 -17.19 -26.76
N ARG A 378 4.28 -18.35 -27.04
CA ARG A 378 3.57 -19.63 -27.25
C ARG A 378 2.98 -20.24 -25.98
N LEU A 379 3.58 -19.97 -24.81
CA LEU A 379 3.09 -20.41 -23.50
C LEU A 379 2.04 -19.45 -22.94
N CYS A 380 2.04 -18.20 -23.40
CA CYS A 380 1.19 -17.09 -22.98
C CYS A 380 -0.22 -17.06 -23.60
N ASN A 381 -0.63 -18.09 -24.35
CA ASN A 381 -1.90 -18.16 -25.08
C ASN A 381 -3.19 -18.06 -24.21
N ASN A 382 -3.06 -17.88 -22.89
CA ASN A 382 -4.18 -17.79 -21.95
C ASN A 382 -3.95 -16.71 -20.90
N THR A 383 -3.80 -15.48 -21.39
CA THR A 383 -3.65 -14.29 -20.57
C THR A 383 -4.98 -13.91 -19.96
N LEU A 384 -5.02 -13.75 -18.65
CA LEU A 384 -6.20 -13.27 -17.94
C LEU A 384 -6.07 -11.77 -17.70
N HIS A 385 -7.01 -11.02 -18.26
CA HIS A 385 -7.01 -9.56 -18.14
C HIS A 385 -7.79 -9.12 -16.89
N CYS A 386 -7.08 -8.53 -15.94
CA CYS A 386 -7.60 -7.94 -14.71
C CYS A 386 -8.03 -6.49 -14.98
N TYR A 387 -9.32 -6.31 -15.25
CA TYR A 387 -9.96 -5.00 -15.48
C TYR A 387 -10.50 -4.40 -14.20
#